data_AF-A0A2W7JM42-F1
#
_entry.id   AF-A0A2W7JM42-F1
#
_cell.length_a   1.000
_cell.length_b   1.000
_cell.length_c   1.000
_cell.angle_alpha   90.00
_cell.angle_beta   90.00
_cell.angle_gamma   90.00
#
_symmetry.space_group_name_H-M   'P 1'
#
loop_
_entity.id
_entity.type
_entity.pdbx_description
1 polymer ?
#
loop_
_entity_poly.entity_id
_entity_poly.type
_entity_poly.pdbx_seq_one_letter_code
_entity_poly.pdbx_strand_id
1 'polypeptide(L)'
;MHSCLLRTAASVALCAAFSPFSAHAAFVQDSKASLDLRNFYMNRDFRQSNAPQNKAEEWAQGFVLRLESGYTDGMVGFGVDALGELGVKLDSSRDRRGTGLLPFGASQQPEDSYSELGLTAKLRTSKTVLKLGTLQPQLPVAAYNDTRLLPSTYSGELVTSQEVDGLTLNLGRLEKQNLRDSSSNDEMSYAGV
;
A
#
# COMPACT_ATOMS: atom_id res chain seq x y z
N MET A 1 -22.95 -12.05 -58.79
CA MET A 1 -23.03 -10.58 -58.89
C MET A 1 -24.09 -10.16 -57.86
N HIS A 2 -23.73 -10.10 -56.58
CA HIS A 2 -23.29 -8.92 -55.81
C HIS A 2 -24.36 -7.83 -55.63
N SER A 3 -24.54 -7.40 -54.36
CA SER A 3 -25.34 -6.27 -53.80
C SER A 3 -26.81 -6.63 -53.46
N CYS A 4 -27.41 -6.31 -52.30
CA CYS A 4 -27.33 -5.07 -51.52
C CYS A 4 -27.87 -5.24 -50.07
N LEU A 5 -26.98 -5.03 -49.08
CA LEU A 5 -27.05 -4.23 -47.83
C LEU A 5 -28.39 -4.10 -47.04
N LEU A 6 -28.47 -4.57 -45.78
CA LEU A 6 -28.02 -3.94 -44.51
C LEU A 6 -28.81 -2.68 -44.06
N ARG A 7 -29.82 -2.84 -43.19
CA ARG A 7 -30.40 -1.85 -42.25
C ARG A 7 -31.03 -2.71 -41.13
N THR A 8 -30.65 -2.67 -39.84
CA THR A 8 -30.69 -1.56 -38.89
C THR A 8 -30.02 -2.03 -37.59
N ALA A 9 -28.93 -1.38 -37.16
CA ALA A 9 -28.42 -1.49 -35.79
C ALA A 9 -27.53 -0.28 -35.50
N ALA A 10 -28.12 0.83 -35.02
CA ALA A 10 -27.34 1.97 -34.53
C ALA A 10 -28.23 2.89 -33.65
N SER A 11 -28.57 2.44 -32.45
CA SER A 11 -29.17 3.31 -31.42
C SER A 11 -28.67 3.01 -30.00
N VAL A 12 -27.41 2.58 -29.84
CA VAL A 12 -26.75 2.49 -28.52
C VAL A 12 -25.38 3.16 -28.60
N ALA A 13 -25.36 4.49 -28.83
CA ALA A 13 -24.11 5.25 -28.88
C ALA A 13 -24.28 6.72 -28.48
N LEU A 14 -25.19 7.04 -27.53
CA LEU A 14 -25.44 8.44 -27.15
C LEU A 14 -25.43 8.74 -25.64
N CYS A 15 -24.74 7.94 -24.82
CA CYS A 15 -24.54 8.27 -23.40
C CYS A 15 -23.09 8.59 -23.01
N ALA A 16 -22.13 8.64 -23.95
CA ALA A 16 -20.71 8.81 -23.65
C ALA A 16 -20.17 10.24 -23.93
N ALA A 17 -21.02 11.26 -23.88
CA ALA A 17 -20.64 12.66 -24.18
C ALA A 17 -20.84 13.62 -23.01
N PHE A 18 -20.72 13.15 -21.75
CA PHE A 18 -20.52 14.04 -20.62
C PHE A 18 -19.03 14.40 -20.53
N SER A 19 -18.74 15.69 -20.63
CA SER A 19 -17.42 16.30 -20.68
C SER A 19 -16.38 15.68 -19.72
N PRO A 20 -15.18 15.30 -20.20
CA PRO A 20 -14.11 14.81 -19.33
C PRO A 20 -13.57 15.89 -18.38
N PHE A 21 -13.80 17.18 -18.64
CA PHE A 21 -13.22 18.27 -17.86
C PHE A 21 -13.73 18.36 -16.41
N SER A 22 -15.00 18.02 -16.14
CA SER A 22 -15.53 18.06 -14.76
C SER A 22 -15.01 16.87 -13.94
N ALA A 23 -15.02 15.66 -14.51
CA ALA A 23 -14.57 14.45 -13.83
C ALA A 23 -13.08 14.49 -13.43
N HIS A 24 -12.24 15.22 -14.18
CA HIS A 24 -10.84 15.45 -13.83
C HIS A 24 -10.66 16.44 -12.68
N ALA A 25 -11.57 17.40 -12.51
CA ALA A 25 -11.43 18.44 -11.50
C ALA A 25 -11.52 17.83 -10.09
N ALA A 26 -12.56 17.07 -9.77
CA ALA A 26 -12.70 16.43 -8.45
C ALA A 26 -11.60 15.40 -8.17
N PHE A 27 -11.19 14.63 -9.18
CA PHE A 27 -10.11 13.65 -9.05
C PHE A 27 -8.79 14.30 -8.61
N VAL A 28 -8.43 15.46 -9.19
CA VAL A 28 -7.19 16.18 -8.86
C VAL A 28 -7.37 17.10 -7.65
N GLN A 29 -8.48 17.84 -7.57
CA GLN A 29 -8.75 18.80 -6.49
C GLN A 29 -8.85 18.13 -5.13
N ASP A 30 -9.45 16.94 -5.07
CA ASP A 30 -9.55 16.18 -3.82
C ASP A 30 -8.33 15.27 -3.58
N SER A 31 -7.29 15.36 -4.41
CA SER A 31 -6.06 14.60 -4.21
C SER A 31 -5.30 15.08 -2.98
N LYS A 32 -4.68 14.13 -2.28
CA LYS A 32 -3.80 14.37 -1.14
C LYS A 32 -2.43 13.78 -1.40
N ALA A 33 -1.41 14.47 -0.91
CA ALA A 33 -0.04 14.00 -0.91
C ALA A 33 0.59 14.21 0.46
N SER A 34 1.33 13.22 0.97
CA SER A 34 2.17 13.37 2.15
C SER A 34 3.51 12.70 1.94
N LEU A 35 4.55 13.27 2.55
CA LEU A 35 5.89 12.70 2.57
C LEU A 35 6.37 12.64 4.02
N ASP A 36 6.51 11.43 4.55
CA ASP A 36 7.02 11.21 5.89
C ASP A 36 8.52 10.96 5.82
N LEU A 37 9.29 11.75 6.58
CA LEU A 37 10.74 11.60 6.73
C LEU A 37 11.00 11.02 8.13
N ARG A 38 11.47 9.77 8.20
CA ARG A 38 11.69 9.07 9.46
C ARG A 38 13.15 8.77 9.69
N ASN A 39 13.79 9.47 10.62
CA ASN A 39 15.11 9.12 11.10
C ASN A 39 14.97 8.16 12.30
N PHE A 40 15.48 6.93 12.19
CA PHE A 40 15.22 5.88 13.18
C PHE A 40 16.53 5.22 13.62
N TYR A 41 16.91 5.44 14.88
CA TYR A 41 17.94 4.67 15.57
C TYR A 41 17.28 3.65 16.50
N MET A 42 17.69 2.39 16.42
CA MET A 42 17.19 1.32 17.28
C MET A 42 18.35 0.51 17.84
N ASN A 43 18.35 0.27 19.15
CA ASN A 43 19.30 -0.58 19.84
C ASN A 43 18.56 -1.57 20.76
N ARG A 44 18.88 -2.85 20.63
CA ARG A 44 18.43 -3.95 21.47
C ARG A 44 19.66 -4.71 21.99
N ASP A 45 19.90 -4.58 23.28
CA ASP A 45 21.01 -5.22 23.99
C ASP A 45 20.60 -6.60 24.54
N PHE A 46 21.32 -7.65 24.16
CA PHE A 46 21.03 -9.04 24.53
C PHE A 46 21.91 -9.45 25.72
N ARG A 47 21.30 -9.56 26.90
CA ARG A 47 22.03 -9.83 28.16
C ARG A 47 21.97 -11.29 28.62
N GLN A 48 21.33 -12.16 27.85
CA GLN A 48 21.33 -13.59 28.15
C GLN A 48 22.71 -14.22 27.92
N SER A 49 23.04 -15.25 28.72
CA SER A 49 24.24 -16.04 28.49
C SER A 49 24.18 -16.76 27.13
N ASN A 50 25.31 -16.88 26.45
CA ASN A 50 25.45 -17.51 25.14
C ASN A 50 24.56 -16.89 24.03
N ALA A 51 24.28 -15.59 24.09
CA ALA A 51 23.61 -14.89 23.00
C ALA A 51 24.44 -15.05 21.70
N PRO A 52 23.84 -15.51 20.58
CA PRO A 52 24.55 -15.61 19.31
C PRO A 52 25.02 -14.25 18.76
N GLN A 53 24.39 -13.17 19.22
CA GLN A 53 24.71 -11.79 18.89
C GLN A 53 24.56 -10.95 20.18
N ASN A 54 25.52 -10.06 20.46
CA ASN A 54 25.52 -9.26 21.69
C ASN A 54 24.47 -8.13 21.68
N LYS A 55 24.20 -7.53 20.51
CA LYS A 55 23.19 -6.48 20.33
C LYS A 55 22.66 -6.45 18.91
N ALA A 56 21.44 -5.95 18.70
CA ALA A 56 20.96 -5.48 17.39
C ALA A 56 20.88 -3.96 17.44
N GLU A 57 21.64 -3.26 16.60
CA GLU A 57 21.80 -1.81 16.62
C GLU A 57 21.96 -1.27 15.20
N GLU A 58 20.95 -0.52 14.74
CA GLU A 58 20.90 0.02 13.38
C GLU A 58 20.37 1.46 13.41
N TRP A 59 20.86 2.27 12.49
CA TRP A 59 20.39 3.63 12.22
C TRP A 59 20.07 3.76 10.74
N ALA A 60 18.88 4.26 10.43
CA ALA A 60 18.45 4.43 9.06
C ALA A 60 17.55 5.67 8.90
N GLN A 61 17.43 6.11 7.66
CA GLN A 61 16.52 7.16 7.21
C GLN A 61 15.46 6.55 6.28
N GLY A 62 14.18 6.72 6.62
CA GLY A 62 13.04 6.31 5.83
C GLY A 62 12.36 7.50 5.15
N PHE A 63 11.79 7.24 3.99
CA PHE A 63 10.96 8.14 3.20
C PHE A 63 9.69 7.38 2.81
N VAL A 64 8.52 7.89 3.20
CA VAL A 64 7.22 7.29 2.82
C VAL A 64 6.39 8.36 2.13
N LEU A 65 6.25 8.23 0.81
CA LEU A 65 5.42 9.07 -0.04
C LEU A 65 4.04 8.43 -0.21
N ARG A 66 2.99 9.17 0.13
CA ARG A 66 1.60 8.74 -0.06
C ARG A 66 0.93 9.71 -1.01
N LEU A 67 0.37 9.20 -2.09
CA LEU A 67 -0.41 9.95 -3.04
C LEU A 67 -1.79 9.31 -3.12
N GLU A 68 -2.83 10.06 -2.78
CA GLU A 68 -4.21 9.58 -2.82
C GLU A 68 -4.99 10.46 -3.77
N SER A 69 -5.53 9.92 -4.86
CA SER A 69 -6.41 10.70 -5.71
C SER A 69 -7.76 10.94 -5.04
N GLY A 70 -8.46 11.98 -5.50
CA GLY A 70 -9.91 12.09 -5.37
C GLY A 70 -10.65 10.97 -6.12
N TYR A 71 -11.97 11.12 -6.23
CA TYR A 71 -12.78 10.23 -7.08
C TYR A 71 -13.30 11.01 -8.29
N THR A 72 -13.39 10.36 -9.44
CA THR A 72 -14.08 10.93 -10.61
C THR A 72 -15.56 11.16 -10.32
N ASP A 73 -16.15 12.16 -10.98
CA ASP A 73 -17.59 12.40 -10.92
C ASP A 73 -18.40 11.27 -11.56
N GLY A 74 -19.57 10.98 -10.98
CA GLY A 74 -20.51 9.99 -11.51
C GLY A 74 -21.15 9.13 -10.41
N MET A 75 -22.05 8.25 -10.83
CA MET A 75 -22.70 7.27 -9.92
C MET A 75 -21.68 6.32 -9.27
N VAL A 76 -20.63 5.98 -10.02
CA VAL A 76 -19.47 5.24 -9.51
C VAL A 76 -18.24 6.12 -9.72
N GLY A 77 -17.60 6.51 -8.62
CA GLY A 77 -16.36 7.27 -8.63
C GLY A 77 -15.15 6.35 -8.67
N PHE A 78 -14.18 6.66 -9.52
CA PHE A 78 -12.92 5.92 -9.66
C PHE A 78 -11.77 6.74 -9.09
N GLY A 79 -10.83 6.08 -8.44
CA GLY A 79 -9.65 6.69 -7.84
C GLY A 79 -8.44 5.77 -7.93
N VAL A 80 -7.25 6.32 -7.70
CA VAL A 80 -5.99 5.59 -7.56
C VAL A 80 -5.17 6.16 -6.42
N ASP A 81 -4.60 5.28 -5.59
CA ASP A 81 -3.58 5.64 -4.61
C ASP A 81 -2.22 5.06 -5.05
N ALA A 82 -1.15 5.73 -4.63
CA ALA A 82 0.21 5.24 -4.73
C ALA A 82 0.94 5.40 -3.39
N LEU A 83 1.76 4.42 -3.05
CA LEU A 83 2.63 4.38 -1.88
C LEU A 83 4.06 4.14 -2.35
N GLY A 84 4.94 5.11 -2.16
CA GLY A 84 6.37 4.99 -2.47
C GLY A 84 7.18 4.97 -1.18
N GLU A 85 8.09 4.02 -1.05
CA GLU A 85 8.85 3.82 0.19
C GLU A 85 10.33 3.66 -0.13
N LEU A 86 11.19 4.28 0.69
CA LEU A 86 12.64 4.19 0.55
C LEU A 86 13.29 4.19 1.93
N GLY A 87 14.09 3.18 2.23
CA GLY A 87 14.96 3.12 3.40
C GLY A 87 16.42 3.27 2.97
N VAL A 88 17.17 4.07 3.71
CA VAL A 88 18.61 4.31 3.51
C VAL A 88 19.34 4.03 4.82
N LYS A 89 20.33 3.15 4.78
CA LYS A 89 21.19 2.84 5.91
C LYS A 89 22.10 4.03 6.22
N LEU A 90 22.12 4.42 7.50
CA LEU A 90 23.10 5.37 8.03
C LEU A 90 24.20 4.65 8.80
N ASP A 91 23.83 3.61 9.57
CA ASP A 91 24.77 2.82 10.35
C ASP A 91 24.23 1.40 10.62
N SER A 92 24.97 0.37 10.21
CA SER A 92 24.69 -1.04 10.53
C SER A 92 25.87 -1.93 10.12
N SER A 93 25.96 -3.14 10.66
CA SER A 93 26.96 -4.16 10.28
C SER A 93 26.47 -5.58 10.57
N ARG A 94 27.17 -6.61 10.04
CA ARG A 94 26.75 -8.02 10.14
C ARG A 94 26.57 -8.52 11.57
N ASP A 95 27.34 -7.96 12.50
CA ASP A 95 27.40 -8.33 13.91
C ASP A 95 26.34 -7.62 14.79
N ARG A 96 25.61 -6.65 14.24
CA ARG A 96 24.57 -5.89 14.97
C ARG A 96 23.30 -5.60 14.15
N ARG A 97 23.03 -6.40 13.14
CA ARG A 97 21.80 -6.35 12.33
C ARG A 97 20.56 -6.88 13.08
N GLY A 98 19.41 -6.83 12.42
CA GLY A 98 18.21 -7.56 12.85
C GLY A 98 17.30 -6.76 13.77
N THR A 99 17.34 -5.44 13.66
CA THR A 99 16.36 -4.57 14.33
C THR A 99 15.01 -4.56 13.61
N GLY A 100 15.00 -4.92 12.32
CA GLY A 100 13.85 -4.79 11.41
C GLY A 100 13.77 -3.42 10.74
N LEU A 101 14.88 -2.65 10.71
CA LEU A 101 14.98 -1.40 9.97
C LEU A 101 15.54 -1.59 8.56
N LEU A 102 16.33 -2.64 8.33
CA LEU A 102 17.05 -2.88 7.08
C LEU A 102 16.97 -4.37 6.70
N PRO A 103 16.70 -4.70 5.42
CA PRO A 103 16.81 -6.05 4.93
C PRO A 103 18.27 -6.53 4.96
N PHE A 104 18.47 -7.85 5.07
CA PHE A 104 19.75 -8.50 4.86
C PHE A 104 19.56 -9.89 4.26
N GLY A 105 20.31 -10.21 3.21
CA GLY A 105 20.27 -11.52 2.57
C GLY A 105 21.15 -12.58 3.25
N ALA A 106 21.46 -13.65 2.52
CA ALA A 106 22.31 -14.75 2.99
C ALA A 106 23.71 -14.32 3.45
N SER A 107 24.22 -13.20 2.92
CA SER A 107 25.49 -12.61 3.33
C SER A 107 25.44 -12.06 4.76
N GLN A 108 24.26 -11.88 5.33
CA GLN A 108 24.04 -11.20 6.62
C GLN A 108 24.51 -9.74 6.63
N GLN A 109 24.84 -9.16 5.47
CA GLN A 109 25.15 -7.74 5.37
C GLN A 109 23.84 -6.97 5.20
N PRO A 110 23.56 -5.98 6.08
CA PRO A 110 22.43 -5.08 5.90
C PRO A 110 22.61 -4.26 4.63
N GLU A 111 21.55 -4.20 3.81
CA GLU A 111 21.55 -3.46 2.55
C GLU A 111 21.80 -1.96 2.79
N ASP A 112 22.43 -1.29 1.82
CA ASP A 112 22.67 0.17 1.90
C ASP A 112 21.37 0.96 1.70
N SER A 113 20.44 0.43 0.91
CA SER A 113 19.11 1.00 0.70
C SER A 113 18.12 -0.05 0.19
N TYR A 114 16.83 0.17 0.40
CA TYR A 114 15.75 -0.64 -0.16
C TYR A 114 14.51 0.22 -0.42
N SER A 115 13.69 -0.17 -1.38
CA SER A 115 12.52 0.63 -1.78
C SER A 115 11.36 -0.20 -2.25
N GLU A 116 10.15 0.33 -2.06
CA GLU A 116 8.91 -0.29 -2.51
C GLU A 116 8.00 0.71 -3.23
N LEU A 117 7.17 0.18 -4.12
CA LEU A 117 6.10 0.93 -4.77
C LEU A 117 4.82 0.10 -4.76
N GLY A 118 3.79 0.62 -4.09
CA GLY A 118 2.45 0.08 -4.07
C GLY A 118 1.48 0.95 -4.85
N LEU A 119 0.52 0.31 -5.52
CA LEU A 119 -0.59 0.97 -6.21
C LEU A 119 -1.91 0.38 -5.76
N THR A 120 -2.93 1.23 -5.63
CA THR A 120 -4.27 0.83 -5.21
C THR A 120 -5.31 1.43 -6.12
N ALA A 121 -6.12 0.61 -6.79
CA ALA A 121 -7.33 1.09 -7.46
C ALA A 121 -8.45 1.27 -6.42
N LYS A 122 -9.21 2.35 -6.53
CA LYS A 122 -10.35 2.66 -5.66
C LYS A 122 -11.63 2.86 -6.44
N LEU A 123 -12.72 2.33 -5.92
CA LEU A 123 -14.07 2.50 -6.44
C LEU A 123 -14.97 2.97 -5.30
N ARG A 124 -15.80 3.99 -5.55
CA ARG A 124 -16.78 4.48 -4.57
C ARG A 124 -18.16 4.56 -5.19
N THR A 125 -19.14 4.03 -4.47
CA THR A 125 -20.56 4.24 -4.74
C THR A 125 -21.26 4.52 -3.42
N SER A 126 -22.05 5.60 -3.34
CA SER A 126 -22.65 6.06 -2.08
C SER A 126 -21.59 6.21 -0.95
N LYS A 127 -21.78 5.51 0.18
CA LYS A 127 -20.88 5.45 1.34
C LYS A 127 -20.09 4.13 1.38
N THR A 128 -19.95 3.46 0.24
CA THR A 128 -19.24 2.20 0.10
C THR A 128 -18.01 2.38 -0.80
N VAL A 129 -16.86 1.92 -0.31
CA VAL A 129 -15.58 2.00 -1.00
C VAL A 129 -14.99 0.62 -1.15
N LEU A 130 -14.56 0.27 -2.36
CA LEU A 130 -13.72 -0.88 -2.67
C LEU A 130 -12.30 -0.40 -2.98
N LYS A 131 -11.30 -1.03 -2.36
CA LYS A 131 -9.88 -0.86 -2.68
C LYS A 131 -9.28 -2.19 -3.16
N LEU A 132 -8.47 -2.13 -4.20
CA LEU A 132 -7.80 -3.29 -4.84
C LEU A 132 -6.32 -2.97 -5.05
N GLY A 133 -5.41 -3.84 -4.62
CA GLY A 133 -3.96 -3.67 -4.80
C GLY A 133 -3.24 -3.62 -3.46
N THR A 134 -2.29 -2.70 -3.30
CA THR A 134 -1.54 -2.50 -2.04
C THR A 134 -2.44 -1.84 -1.00
N LEU A 135 -2.51 -2.40 0.20
CA LEU A 135 -3.41 -2.00 1.27
C LEU A 135 -2.66 -1.86 2.59
N GLN A 136 -3.08 -0.87 3.40
CA GLN A 136 -2.65 -0.69 4.78
C GLN A 136 -3.89 -0.66 5.69
N PRO A 137 -4.57 -1.80 5.89
CA PRO A 137 -5.76 -1.87 6.72
C PRO A 137 -5.41 -1.60 8.19
N GLN A 138 -6.31 -0.93 8.91
CA GLN A 138 -6.22 -0.73 10.35
C GLN A 138 -7.47 -1.36 11.00
N LEU A 139 -7.55 -2.69 10.97
CA LEU A 139 -8.67 -3.46 11.51
C LEU A 139 -8.20 -4.29 12.72
N PRO A 140 -9.07 -4.57 13.70
CA PRO A 140 -8.69 -5.39 14.87
C PRO A 140 -8.14 -6.77 14.52
N VAL A 141 -8.55 -7.34 13.38
CA VAL A 141 -8.14 -8.66 12.90
C VAL A 141 -7.03 -8.61 11.84
N ALA A 142 -6.75 -7.43 11.27
CA ALA A 142 -5.76 -7.22 10.23
C ALA A 142 -5.27 -5.77 10.27
N ALA A 143 -4.06 -5.56 10.78
CA ALA A 143 -3.47 -4.24 10.92
C ALA A 143 -2.07 -4.22 10.29
N TYR A 144 -1.81 -3.25 9.44
CA TYR A 144 -0.45 -3.00 8.97
C TYR A 144 0.45 -2.57 10.13
N ASN A 145 1.74 -2.87 10.04
CA ASN A 145 2.71 -2.54 11.07
C ASN A 145 3.57 -1.36 10.64
N ASP A 146 3.54 -0.28 11.42
CA ASP A 146 4.38 0.92 11.20
C ASP A 146 5.36 1.18 12.36
N THR A 147 5.85 0.12 13.01
CA THR A 147 6.68 0.23 14.23
C THR A 147 8.19 0.23 13.96
N ARG A 148 8.60 0.37 12.70
CA ARG A 148 10.00 0.34 12.23
C ARG A 148 10.28 1.48 11.25
N LEU A 149 11.15 1.27 10.26
CA LEU A 149 11.55 2.32 9.32
C LEU A 149 10.45 2.60 8.31
N LEU A 150 9.99 1.55 7.61
CA LEU A 150 8.92 1.60 6.62
C LEU A 150 7.72 0.76 7.10
N PRO A 151 6.49 1.16 6.80
CA PRO A 151 5.30 0.39 7.14
C PRO A 151 5.19 -0.90 6.31
N SER A 152 4.63 -1.95 6.90
CA SER A 152 4.25 -3.15 6.15
C SER A 152 3.05 -2.88 5.24
N THR A 153 2.86 -3.73 4.23
CA THR A 153 1.68 -3.65 3.34
C THR A 153 1.05 -5.03 3.14
N TYR A 154 -0.22 -5.03 2.77
CA TYR A 154 -0.93 -6.21 2.26
C TYR A 154 -1.23 -6.01 0.78
N SER A 155 -1.38 -7.11 0.04
CA SER A 155 -2.00 -7.07 -1.30
C SER A 155 -3.31 -7.83 -1.30
N GLY A 156 -4.35 -7.24 -1.88
CA GLY A 156 -5.65 -7.89 -2.00
C GLY A 156 -6.79 -6.91 -2.25
N GLU A 157 -7.95 -7.24 -1.70
CA GLU A 157 -9.19 -6.50 -1.86
C GLU A 157 -9.84 -6.20 -0.50
N LEU A 158 -10.36 -4.97 -0.35
CA LEU A 158 -11.06 -4.54 0.85
C LEU A 158 -12.24 -3.65 0.48
N VAL A 159 -13.42 -4.05 0.92
CA VAL A 159 -14.67 -3.29 0.86
C VAL A 159 -14.98 -2.75 2.25
N THR A 160 -15.19 -1.44 2.34
CA THR A 160 -15.69 -0.76 3.54
C THR A 160 -17.01 -0.08 3.20
N SER A 161 -18.07 -0.41 3.92
CA SER A 161 -19.42 0.12 3.70
C SER A 161 -19.98 0.79 4.96
N GLN A 162 -20.55 1.97 4.79
CA GLN A 162 -21.21 2.77 5.84
C GLN A 162 -22.63 3.19 5.41
N GLU A 163 -23.35 2.35 4.68
CA GLU A 163 -24.71 2.67 4.21
C GLU A 163 -25.74 2.75 5.34
N VAL A 164 -25.52 2.00 6.43
CA VAL A 164 -26.39 1.99 7.61
C VAL A 164 -25.79 2.87 8.69
N ASP A 165 -26.56 3.86 9.15
CA ASP A 165 -26.09 4.80 10.16
C ASP A 165 -25.69 4.08 11.46
N GLY A 166 -24.48 4.37 11.94
CA GLY A 166 -23.90 3.74 13.13
C GLY A 166 -23.23 2.37 12.88
N LEU A 167 -23.25 1.84 11.66
CA LEU A 167 -22.60 0.56 11.31
C LEU A 167 -21.51 0.77 10.24
N THR A 168 -20.32 0.23 10.50
CA THR A 168 -19.26 0.09 9.49
C THR A 168 -19.00 -1.39 9.24
N LEU A 169 -19.24 -1.84 8.02
CA LEU A 169 -18.97 -3.21 7.58
C LEU A 169 -17.67 -3.23 6.78
N ASN A 170 -16.74 -4.12 7.15
CA ASN A 170 -15.52 -4.40 6.40
C ASN A 170 -15.55 -5.85 5.92
N LEU A 171 -15.32 -6.05 4.62
CA LEU A 171 -15.20 -7.36 3.99
C LEU A 171 -13.98 -7.32 3.06
N GLY A 172 -13.07 -8.27 3.17
CA GLY A 172 -11.89 -8.27 2.32
C GLY A 172 -11.18 -9.62 2.28
N ARG A 173 -10.35 -9.79 1.26
CA ARG A 173 -9.44 -10.91 1.08
C ARG A 173 -8.04 -10.36 0.88
N LEU A 174 -7.17 -10.64 1.85
CA LEU A 174 -5.75 -10.30 1.78
C LEU A 174 -4.99 -11.57 1.38
N GLU A 175 -4.13 -11.47 0.37
CA GLU A 175 -3.45 -12.63 -0.22
C GLU A 175 -1.96 -12.67 0.10
N LYS A 176 -1.32 -11.50 0.09
CA LYS A 176 0.12 -11.35 0.31
C LYS A 176 0.40 -10.29 1.37
N GLN A 177 1.53 -10.41 2.03
CA GLN A 177 2.03 -9.45 2.99
C GLN A 177 3.47 -9.12 2.65
N ASN A 178 3.76 -7.82 2.52
CA ASN A 178 5.14 -7.36 2.46
C ASN A 178 5.55 -6.84 3.84
N LEU A 179 6.63 -7.40 4.37
CA LEU A 179 7.14 -7.08 5.70
C LEU A 179 7.94 -5.79 5.69
N ARG A 180 7.96 -5.11 6.84
CA ARG A 180 8.59 -3.79 7.07
C ARG A 180 10.09 -3.70 6.75
N ASP A 181 10.77 -4.83 6.76
CA ASP A 181 12.21 -5.00 6.51
C ASP A 181 12.48 -5.90 5.31
N SER A 182 11.54 -5.95 4.36
CA SER A 182 11.70 -6.67 3.11
C SER A 182 11.46 -5.76 1.90
N SER A 183 11.66 -6.33 0.71
CA SER A 183 11.08 -5.86 -0.55
C SER A 183 10.39 -7.03 -1.28
N SER A 184 10.06 -8.10 -0.55
CA SER A 184 9.48 -9.34 -1.07
C SER A 184 7.96 -9.35 -0.88
N ASN A 185 7.23 -9.71 -1.93
CA ASN A 185 5.77 -9.91 -1.86
C ASN A 185 5.46 -11.35 -1.42
N ASP A 186 5.76 -11.67 -0.16
CA ASP A 186 5.64 -13.03 0.35
C ASP A 186 4.18 -13.44 0.61
N GLU A 187 3.89 -14.73 0.46
CA GLU A 187 2.58 -15.29 0.79
C GLU A 187 2.29 -15.17 2.29
N MET A 188 1.04 -14.87 2.65
CA MET A 188 0.65 -14.73 4.04
C MET A 188 0.85 -16.05 4.81
N SER A 189 1.77 -16.04 5.78
CA SER A 189 1.98 -17.15 6.71
C SER A 189 1.64 -16.69 8.13
N TYR A 190 1.04 -17.59 8.93
CA TYR A 190 0.76 -17.34 10.34
C TYR A 190 2.04 -17.18 11.19
N ALA A 191 3.21 -17.49 10.63
CA ALA A 191 4.51 -17.34 11.27
C ALA A 191 5.08 -15.93 11.03
N GLY A 192 4.51 -14.92 11.68
CA GLY A 192 5.22 -13.67 11.99
C GLY A 192 4.75 -12.43 11.23
N VAL A 193 4.34 -11.43 12.01
CA VAL A 193 4.19 -10.02 11.65
C VAL A 193 5.50 -9.27 11.77
#